data_AF-A0AAU7CA40-F1
#
_entry.id   AF-A0AAU7CA40-F1
#
_cell.length_a   1.000
_cell.length_b   1.000
_cell.length_c   1.000
_cell.angle_alpha   90.00
_cell.angle_beta   90.00
_cell.angle_gamma   90.00
#
_symmetry.space_group_name_H-M   'P 1'
#
loop_
_entity.id
_entity.type
_entity.pdbx_description
1 polymer ?
#
loop_
_entity_poly.entity_id
_entity_poly.type
_entity_poly.pdbx_seq_one_letter_code
_entity_poly.pdbx_strand_id
1 'polypeptide(L)'
;MSELPDGRPLILSDGVLTESASGDGRLVLWLPGARANGFRHWDRVGTAAGATVTSSEGIASVAAVLTPARQRVGVGVSALLRRLVRTKAEPSWTLPGGGNCERSGPRRTDLRLVWAEDETGSLDEARIKGRWPALHEIRRIGRDLYVVIGVESDQAKTEPALTDLPPVIPSLQIANHALREARQACNRSREVTALIDLAVAYLHNRDAQPAASLLEEAINGARLLGDRSRELDATINLAQAALMLGRPEQAIAILGPALGYSREAGDHYAEKVALEHLGFAQQGRGDHARALNHFEQALAIARGLGDAQHEAMLLWYAGIAHAELGRPDRAIARGEEAVDLLRRLGKPQAEPYAQHLAGYRSGNASTAPALSEGGDFDASVISTNLRPQAPTTAGPGLLRMALTATKAAAAFAGSGFKTVPLEIYRARLATCTPCDMFTGVRCRVCGCISAAKARLPHEDCPAGKWPS
;
A
#
# COMPACT_ATOMS: atom_id res chain seq x y z
N MET A 1 3.47 -18.50 -18.09
CA MET A 1 2.39 -19.42 -17.65
C MET A 1 2.20 -19.20 -16.15
N SER A 2 0.97 -19.31 -15.63
CA SER A 2 0.76 -19.21 -14.18
C SER A 2 1.23 -20.51 -13.51
N GLU A 3 1.87 -20.39 -12.35
CA GLU A 3 2.43 -21.50 -11.56
C GLU A 3 1.76 -21.55 -10.18
N LEU A 4 1.76 -22.74 -9.57
CA LEU A 4 1.42 -22.93 -8.17
C LEU A 4 2.49 -22.27 -7.27
N PRO A 5 2.17 -21.99 -5.99
CA PRO A 5 3.13 -21.38 -5.06
C PRO A 5 4.42 -22.20 -4.83
N ASP A 6 4.46 -23.47 -5.25
CA ASP A 6 5.62 -24.36 -5.22
C ASP A 6 6.37 -24.45 -6.57
N GLY A 7 5.98 -23.66 -7.58
CA GLY A 7 6.63 -23.58 -8.90
C GLY A 7 6.09 -24.54 -9.96
N ARG A 8 5.07 -25.36 -9.65
CA ARG A 8 4.50 -26.29 -10.63
C ARG A 8 3.53 -25.62 -11.62
N PRO A 9 3.42 -26.12 -12.86
CA PRO A 9 2.52 -25.54 -13.85
C PRO A 9 1.06 -25.68 -13.43
N LEU A 10 0.30 -24.58 -13.55
CA LEU A 10 -1.09 -24.54 -13.14
C LEU A 10 -2.03 -25.04 -14.25
N ILE A 11 -2.78 -26.11 -14.00
CA ILE A 11 -3.80 -26.64 -14.92
C ILE A 11 -5.18 -26.31 -14.36
N LEU A 12 -5.84 -25.30 -14.94
CA LEU A 12 -7.11 -24.75 -14.45
C LEU A 12 -8.34 -25.32 -15.18
N SER A 13 -9.47 -25.32 -14.47
CA SER A 13 -10.78 -25.64 -15.04
C SER A 13 -11.27 -24.51 -15.96
N ASP A 14 -12.16 -24.87 -16.90
CA ASP A 14 -12.71 -23.91 -17.86
C ASP A 14 -13.37 -22.70 -17.18
N GLY A 15 -13.01 -21.51 -17.67
CA GLY A 15 -13.58 -20.24 -17.20
C GLY A 15 -12.94 -19.66 -15.94
N VAL A 16 -12.01 -20.36 -15.28
CA VAL A 16 -11.15 -19.78 -14.24
C VAL A 16 -10.11 -18.89 -14.90
N LEU A 17 -10.04 -17.62 -14.50
CA LEU A 17 -9.05 -16.68 -15.02
C LEU A 17 -7.91 -16.51 -14.03
N THR A 18 -6.68 -16.39 -14.53
CA THR A 18 -5.53 -16.02 -13.74
C THR A 18 -5.32 -14.52 -13.84
N GLU A 19 -5.19 -13.86 -12.70
CA GLU A 19 -4.59 -12.52 -12.70
C GLU A 19 -3.10 -12.68 -13.01
N SER A 20 -2.56 -11.81 -13.86
CA SER A 20 -1.12 -11.78 -14.10
C SER A 20 -0.40 -11.70 -12.76
N ALA A 21 0.59 -12.57 -12.55
CA ALA A 21 1.31 -12.66 -11.29
C ALA A 21 1.71 -11.25 -10.85
N SER A 22 1.24 -10.82 -9.68
CA SER A 22 1.50 -9.50 -9.10
C SER A 22 2.97 -9.31 -8.67
N GLY A 23 3.86 -10.15 -9.22
CA GLY A 23 5.23 -10.22 -8.79
C GLY A 23 5.38 -10.99 -7.50
N ASP A 24 4.65 -10.61 -6.45
CA ASP A 24 4.66 -11.05 -5.02
C ASP A 24 4.64 -12.56 -4.73
N GLY A 25 4.71 -13.41 -5.76
CA GLY A 25 4.61 -14.85 -5.66
C GLY A 25 3.21 -15.31 -5.25
N ARG A 26 2.23 -14.40 -5.26
CA ARG A 26 0.84 -14.73 -4.95
C ARG A 26 0.15 -15.22 -6.21
N LEU A 27 -0.58 -16.29 -6.03
CA LEU A 27 -1.50 -16.80 -7.03
C LEU A 27 -2.85 -16.12 -6.80
N VAL A 28 -3.36 -15.44 -7.82
CA VAL A 28 -4.70 -14.84 -7.80
C VAL A 28 -5.53 -15.39 -8.94
N LEU A 29 -6.67 -15.96 -8.58
CA LEU A 29 -7.62 -16.64 -9.46
C LEU A 29 -8.97 -15.95 -9.40
N TRP A 30 -9.64 -15.88 -10.55
CA TRP A 30 -11.00 -15.41 -10.68
C TRP A 30 -11.90 -16.59 -11.01
N LEU A 31 -12.68 -17.02 -10.03
CA LEU A 31 -13.60 -18.13 -10.19
C LEU A 31 -14.95 -17.61 -10.69
N PRO A 32 -15.49 -18.13 -11.80
CA PRO A 32 -16.76 -17.67 -12.32
C PRO A 32 -17.91 -18.06 -11.37
N GLY A 33 -18.76 -17.09 -11.06
CA GLY A 33 -20.00 -17.28 -10.30
C GLY A 33 -21.25 -17.15 -11.18
N ALA A 34 -22.41 -17.12 -10.54
CA ALA A 34 -23.71 -17.01 -11.20
C ALA A 34 -23.89 -15.67 -11.93
N ARG A 35 -24.75 -15.66 -12.96
CA ARG A 35 -25.26 -14.42 -13.57
C ARG A 35 -26.63 -14.11 -12.98
N ALA A 36 -26.77 -12.93 -12.37
CA ALA A 36 -28.01 -12.49 -11.75
C ALA A 36 -28.11 -10.96 -11.81
N ASN A 37 -29.33 -10.44 -11.96
CA ASN A 37 -29.64 -9.00 -11.85
C ASN A 37 -28.79 -8.08 -12.77
N GLY A 38 -28.44 -8.54 -13.96
CA GLY A 38 -27.58 -7.78 -14.89
C GLY A 38 -26.09 -7.77 -14.52
N PHE A 39 -25.67 -8.64 -13.61
CA PHE A 39 -24.28 -8.85 -13.23
C PHE A 39 -23.84 -10.30 -13.43
N ARG A 40 -22.57 -10.48 -13.76
CA ARG A 40 -21.82 -11.73 -13.62
C ARG A 40 -21.03 -11.65 -12.32
N HIS A 41 -21.27 -12.60 -11.42
CA HIS A 41 -20.54 -12.68 -10.16
C HIS A 41 -19.23 -13.42 -10.35
N TRP A 42 -18.27 -13.08 -9.49
CA TRP A 42 -16.93 -13.65 -9.47
C TRP A 42 -16.45 -13.80 -8.04
N ASP A 43 -15.67 -14.85 -7.78
CA ASP A 43 -14.89 -14.95 -6.56
C ASP A 43 -13.42 -14.75 -6.88
N ARG A 44 -12.85 -13.64 -6.41
CA ARG A 44 -11.42 -13.38 -6.54
C ARG A 44 -10.70 -14.06 -5.38
N VAL A 45 -10.04 -15.18 -5.65
CA VAL A 45 -9.30 -15.99 -4.68
C VAL A 45 -7.81 -15.72 -4.82
N GLY A 46 -7.17 -15.18 -3.79
CA GLY A 46 -5.73 -14.93 -3.76
C GLY A 46 -5.05 -15.63 -2.59
N THR A 47 -3.85 -16.16 -2.77
CA THR A 47 -3.05 -16.64 -1.63
C THR A 47 -2.82 -15.50 -0.63
N ALA A 48 -2.80 -15.78 0.67
CA ALA A 48 -2.56 -14.77 1.69
C ALA A 48 -1.10 -14.29 1.63
N ALA A 49 -0.85 -12.99 1.85
CA ALA A 49 0.52 -12.46 1.76
C ALA A 49 1.39 -13.06 2.88
N GLY A 50 2.61 -13.46 2.54
CA GLY A 50 3.54 -14.09 3.48
C GLY A 50 3.16 -15.51 3.91
N ALA A 51 2.06 -16.08 3.40
CA ALA A 51 1.71 -17.46 3.72
C ALA A 51 2.75 -18.43 3.14
N THR A 52 3.19 -19.37 3.96
CA THR A 52 4.04 -20.48 3.55
C THR A 52 3.19 -21.64 3.08
N VAL A 53 3.69 -22.35 2.08
CA VAL A 53 3.12 -23.64 1.70
C VAL A 53 3.43 -24.62 2.81
N THR A 54 2.41 -25.27 3.33
CA THR A 54 2.55 -26.39 4.25
C THR A 54 2.20 -27.67 3.50
N SER A 55 3.03 -28.70 3.68
CA SER A 55 2.79 -30.02 3.12
C SER A 55 2.71 -31.05 4.24
N SER A 56 1.73 -31.94 4.15
CA SER A 56 1.50 -33.03 5.09
C SER A 56 0.66 -34.10 4.40
N GLU A 57 1.05 -35.38 4.54
CA GLU A 57 0.32 -36.52 3.97
C GLU A 57 0.11 -36.43 2.44
N GLY A 58 1.08 -35.87 1.73
CA GLY A 58 1.01 -35.69 0.28
C GLY A 58 0.02 -34.61 -0.17
N ILE A 59 -0.44 -33.74 0.74
CA ILE A 59 -1.33 -32.61 0.47
C ILE A 59 -0.58 -31.31 0.77
N ALA A 60 -0.32 -30.54 -0.28
CA ALA A 60 0.22 -29.20 -0.18
C ALA A 60 -0.94 -28.19 -0.03
N SER A 61 -0.74 -27.19 0.82
CA SER A 61 -1.74 -26.14 1.01
C SER A 61 -1.16 -24.80 1.40
N VAL A 62 -1.86 -23.73 1.06
CA VAL A 62 -1.53 -22.37 1.48
C VAL A 62 -2.80 -21.64 1.91
N ALA A 63 -2.70 -20.76 2.91
CA ALA A 63 -3.80 -19.90 3.29
C ALA A 63 -4.20 -18.98 2.12
N ALA A 64 -5.50 -18.79 1.91
CA ALA A 64 -6.04 -18.00 0.81
C ALA A 64 -7.17 -17.08 1.30
N VAL A 65 -7.53 -16.11 0.47
CA VAL A 65 -8.61 -15.15 0.73
C VAL A 65 -9.49 -14.99 -0.47
N LEU A 66 -10.79 -14.99 -0.23
CA LEU A 66 -11.83 -14.84 -1.23
C LEU A 66 -12.46 -13.47 -1.07
N THR A 67 -12.45 -12.69 -2.14
CA THR A 67 -13.18 -11.42 -2.23
C THR A 67 -14.30 -11.56 -3.26
N PRO A 68 -15.58 -11.52 -2.86
CA PRO A 68 -16.69 -11.54 -3.79
C PRO A 68 -16.66 -10.28 -4.65
N ALA A 69 -16.83 -10.45 -5.96
CA ALA A 69 -16.86 -9.39 -6.95
C ALA A 69 -18.04 -9.56 -7.91
N ARG A 70 -18.40 -8.49 -8.61
CA ARG A 70 -19.42 -8.52 -9.66
C ARG A 70 -19.02 -7.63 -10.83
N GLN A 71 -19.33 -8.11 -12.04
CA GLN A 71 -19.12 -7.43 -13.31
C GLN A 71 -20.48 -7.15 -13.94
N ARG A 72 -20.77 -5.93 -14.37
CA ARG A 72 -22.04 -5.63 -15.04
C ARG A 72 -22.05 -6.20 -16.46
N VAL A 73 -23.14 -6.82 -16.89
CA VAL A 73 -23.28 -7.47 -18.22
C VAL A 73 -24.56 -6.94 -18.90
N GLY A 74 -24.43 -6.12 -19.94
CA GLY A 74 -25.56 -5.55 -20.72
C GLY A 74 -25.17 -4.38 -21.63
N VAL A 75 -25.98 -4.09 -22.65
CA VAL A 75 -25.75 -3.04 -23.67
C VAL A 75 -26.52 -1.75 -23.31
N GLY A 76 -25.79 -0.64 -23.08
CA GLY A 76 -26.23 0.76 -23.27
C GLY A 76 -27.14 1.46 -22.24
N VAL A 77 -26.67 2.56 -21.63
CA VAL A 77 -27.13 3.97 -21.82
C VAL A 77 -25.98 4.92 -21.41
N SER A 78 -25.75 5.95 -22.24
CA SER A 78 -24.75 7.02 -22.20
C SER A 78 -23.83 7.20 -20.98
N ALA A 79 -22.54 7.35 -21.26
CA ALA A 79 -21.51 7.80 -20.32
C ALA A 79 -21.81 9.13 -19.61
N LEU A 80 -22.76 9.92 -20.14
CA LEU A 80 -23.11 11.25 -19.66
C LEU A 80 -23.85 11.25 -18.31
N LEU A 81 -24.67 10.23 -18.03
CA LEU A 81 -25.43 10.13 -16.77
C LEU A 81 -24.58 9.62 -15.58
N ARG A 82 -23.36 9.12 -15.83
CA ARG A 82 -22.45 8.61 -14.79
C ARG A 82 -21.86 9.70 -13.89
N ARG A 83 -21.96 10.99 -14.26
CA ARG A 83 -21.39 12.11 -13.49
C ARG A 83 -22.24 12.59 -12.31
N LEU A 84 -23.50 12.17 -12.20
CA LEU A 84 -24.46 12.78 -11.27
C LEU A 84 -24.77 11.95 -10.01
N VAL A 85 -24.36 10.68 -9.95
CA VAL A 85 -24.53 9.86 -8.73
C VAL A 85 -23.19 9.20 -8.41
N ARG A 86 -22.40 9.90 -7.59
CA ARG A 86 -21.09 9.46 -7.13
C ARG A 86 -21.28 8.78 -5.77
N THR A 87 -21.63 7.49 -5.78
CA THR A 87 -21.55 6.67 -4.56
C THR A 87 -20.08 6.43 -4.21
N LYS A 88 -19.79 6.33 -2.91
CA LYS A 88 -18.47 6.02 -2.32
C LYS A 88 -17.74 4.99 -3.20
N ALA A 89 -16.55 5.33 -3.72
CA ALA A 89 -15.85 4.48 -4.68
C ALA A 89 -15.57 3.11 -4.07
N GLU A 90 -16.33 2.10 -4.50
CA GLU A 90 -16.03 0.71 -4.16
C GLU A 90 -14.74 0.32 -4.89
N PRO A 91 -13.84 -0.46 -4.26
CA PRO A 91 -12.61 -0.89 -4.90
C PRO A 91 -12.95 -1.62 -6.20
N SER A 92 -12.38 -1.12 -7.30
CA SER A 92 -12.65 -1.59 -8.64
C SER A 92 -11.44 -2.33 -9.20
N TRP A 93 -11.62 -3.56 -9.66
CA TRP A 93 -10.60 -4.40 -10.30
C TRP A 93 -10.89 -4.56 -11.79
N THR A 94 -9.84 -4.76 -12.57
CA THR A 94 -9.97 -5.11 -13.99
C THR A 94 -9.81 -6.62 -14.17
N LEU A 95 -10.76 -7.28 -14.83
CA LEU A 95 -10.64 -8.72 -15.12
C LEU A 95 -9.54 -9.01 -16.15
N PRO A 96 -8.93 -10.20 -16.13
CA PRO A 96 -7.91 -10.65 -17.10
C PRO A 96 -8.31 -10.72 -18.60
N GLY A 97 -9.43 -10.14 -19.01
CA GLY A 97 -9.86 -9.99 -20.41
C GLY A 97 -10.48 -8.62 -20.70
N GLY A 98 -10.27 -7.65 -19.80
CA GLY A 98 -10.93 -6.36 -19.81
C GLY A 98 -12.29 -6.37 -19.12
N GLY A 99 -12.71 -5.19 -18.63
CA GLY A 99 -13.96 -4.98 -17.92
C GLY A 99 -13.77 -4.76 -16.43
N ASN A 100 -14.52 -3.79 -15.91
CA ASN A 100 -14.43 -3.37 -14.51
C ASN A 100 -15.31 -4.24 -13.62
N CYS A 101 -14.77 -4.70 -12.50
CA CYS A 101 -15.44 -5.42 -11.44
C CYS A 101 -15.39 -4.63 -10.15
N GLU A 102 -16.47 -4.65 -9.39
CA GLU A 102 -16.54 -4.05 -8.06
C GLU A 102 -16.76 -5.13 -7.01
N ARG A 103 -16.37 -4.85 -5.76
CA ARG A 103 -16.60 -5.76 -4.63
C ARG A 103 -18.09 -5.88 -4.36
N SER A 104 -18.58 -7.12 -4.27
CA SER A 104 -20.00 -7.40 -4.06
C SER A 104 -20.35 -7.88 -2.65
N GLY A 105 -19.36 -8.13 -1.79
CA GLY A 105 -19.58 -8.64 -0.44
C GLY A 105 -18.35 -8.65 0.47
N PRO A 106 -18.50 -9.14 1.72
CA PRO A 106 -17.40 -9.24 2.67
C PRO A 106 -16.37 -10.27 2.23
N ARG A 107 -15.11 -10.06 2.65
CA ARG A 107 -14.01 -10.99 2.39
C ARG A 107 -14.12 -12.20 3.30
N ARG A 108 -13.69 -13.35 2.80
CA ARG A 108 -13.54 -14.59 3.56
C ARG A 108 -12.07 -14.94 3.69
N THR A 109 -11.64 -15.34 4.88
CA THR A 109 -10.23 -15.64 5.22
C THR A 109 -10.03 -17.06 5.76
N ASP A 110 -11.12 -17.81 5.89
CA ASP A 110 -11.24 -19.17 6.40
C ASP A 110 -11.04 -20.22 5.29
N LEU A 111 -10.22 -19.92 4.28
CA LEU A 111 -9.99 -20.80 3.15
C LEU A 111 -8.53 -21.09 2.86
N ARG A 112 -8.31 -22.23 2.21
CA ARG A 112 -7.01 -22.67 1.70
C ARG A 112 -7.10 -23.03 0.22
N LEU A 113 -6.01 -22.74 -0.48
CA LEU A 113 -5.70 -23.35 -1.77
C LEU A 113 -4.98 -24.66 -1.48
N VAL A 114 -5.44 -25.75 -2.08
CA VAL A 114 -4.99 -27.13 -1.77
C VAL A 114 -4.69 -27.88 -3.05
N TRP A 115 -3.55 -28.56 -3.10
CA TRP A 115 -3.15 -29.37 -4.23
C TRP A 115 -2.34 -30.61 -3.83
N ALA A 116 -2.24 -31.59 -4.73
CA ALA A 116 -1.43 -32.78 -4.50
C ALA A 116 0.05 -32.40 -4.44
N GLU A 117 0.82 -32.91 -3.48
CA GLU A 117 2.27 -32.64 -3.39
C GLU A 117 3.05 -33.21 -4.59
N ASP A 118 2.71 -34.43 -5.02
CA ASP A 118 3.36 -35.09 -6.16
C ASP A 118 2.54 -34.96 -7.45
N GLU A 119 3.21 -34.82 -8.61
CA GLU A 119 2.55 -34.79 -9.93
C GLU A 119 1.82 -36.10 -10.29
N THR A 120 2.17 -37.20 -9.64
CA THR A 120 1.55 -38.53 -9.81
C THR A 120 0.45 -38.80 -8.79
N GLY A 121 0.33 -37.95 -7.76
CA GLY A 121 -0.66 -38.08 -6.71
C GLY A 121 -2.03 -37.54 -7.13
N SER A 122 -3.06 -38.37 -7.08
CA SER A 122 -4.46 -37.91 -7.22
C SER A 122 -4.93 -37.28 -5.91
N LEU A 123 -5.41 -36.03 -5.96
CA LEU A 123 -6.08 -35.39 -4.83
C LEU A 123 -7.60 -35.40 -5.06
N ASP A 124 -8.31 -36.09 -4.18
CA ASP A 124 -9.77 -36.16 -4.18
C ASP A 124 -10.39 -35.46 -2.96
N GLU A 125 -11.70 -35.26 -2.99
CA GLU A 125 -12.43 -34.63 -1.89
C GLU A 125 -12.37 -35.44 -0.58
N ALA A 126 -12.21 -36.76 -0.66
CA ALA A 126 -12.19 -37.63 0.52
C ALA A 126 -10.92 -37.39 1.34
N ARG A 127 -9.76 -37.31 0.68
CA ARG A 127 -8.48 -36.95 1.30
C ARG A 127 -8.52 -35.54 1.91
N ILE A 128 -9.12 -34.58 1.21
CA ILE A 128 -9.29 -33.21 1.70
C ILE A 128 -10.16 -33.18 2.98
N LYS A 129 -11.31 -33.87 2.97
CA LYS A 129 -12.20 -33.98 4.14
C LYS A 129 -11.54 -34.68 5.31
N GLY A 130 -10.70 -35.70 5.05
CA GLY A 130 -9.89 -36.35 6.07
C GLY A 130 -8.93 -35.38 6.76
N ARG A 131 -8.29 -34.48 6.00
CA ARG A 131 -7.33 -33.51 6.54
C ARG A 131 -7.99 -32.34 7.28
N TRP A 132 -9.15 -31.88 6.81
CA TRP A 132 -9.92 -30.79 7.42
C TRP A 132 -11.38 -31.17 7.64
N PRO A 133 -11.72 -31.90 8.71
CA PRO A 133 -13.09 -32.37 8.96
C PRO A 133 -14.10 -31.25 9.19
N ALA A 134 -13.64 -30.07 9.62
CA ALA A 134 -14.46 -28.89 9.89
C ALA A 134 -14.78 -28.05 8.63
N LEU A 135 -14.21 -28.41 7.47
CA LEU A 135 -14.52 -27.73 6.21
C LEU A 135 -16.02 -27.86 5.92
N HIS A 136 -16.60 -26.84 5.30
CA HIS A 136 -18.01 -26.87 4.89
C HIS A 136 -18.21 -26.69 3.37
N GLU A 137 -17.16 -26.33 2.62
CA GLU A 137 -17.24 -26.18 1.17
C GLU A 137 -15.92 -26.58 0.50
N ILE A 138 -16.02 -27.34 -0.60
CA ILE A 138 -14.90 -27.68 -1.48
C ILE A 138 -15.26 -27.28 -2.90
N ARG A 139 -14.35 -26.58 -3.58
CA ARG A 139 -14.50 -26.21 -4.98
C ARG A 139 -13.28 -26.66 -5.76
N ARG A 140 -13.48 -27.56 -6.71
CA ARG A 140 -12.43 -27.93 -7.67
C ARG A 140 -12.25 -26.80 -8.68
N ILE A 141 -11.02 -26.35 -8.85
CA ILE A 141 -10.66 -25.22 -9.72
C ILE A 141 -9.58 -25.58 -10.76
N GLY A 142 -9.07 -26.82 -10.70
CA GLY A 142 -8.09 -27.35 -11.64
C GLY A 142 -7.89 -28.86 -11.53
N ARG A 143 -6.88 -29.39 -12.24
CA ARG A 143 -6.40 -30.75 -12.05
C ARG A 143 -5.66 -30.81 -10.70
N ASP A 144 -6.19 -31.61 -9.77
CA ASP A 144 -5.67 -31.75 -8.41
C ASP A 144 -5.50 -30.42 -7.65
N LEU A 145 -6.36 -29.43 -7.96
CA LEU A 145 -6.35 -28.11 -7.34
C LEU A 145 -7.75 -27.73 -6.84
N TYR A 146 -7.83 -27.38 -5.56
CA TYR A 146 -9.06 -27.10 -4.85
C TYR A 146 -8.98 -25.83 -4.02
N VAL A 147 -10.12 -25.15 -3.88
CA VAL A 147 -10.38 -24.17 -2.83
C VAL A 147 -11.21 -24.86 -1.76
N VAL A 148 -10.74 -24.80 -0.52
CA VAL A 148 -11.40 -25.40 0.65
C VAL A 148 -11.75 -24.30 1.63
N ILE A 149 -13.01 -24.23 2.07
CA ILE A 149 -13.54 -23.17 2.95
C ILE A 149 -14.05 -23.78 4.26
N GLY A 150 -13.91 -23.05 5.36
CA GLY A 150 -14.16 -23.52 6.72
C GLY A 150 -12.93 -24.15 7.37
N VAL A 151 -11.73 -23.76 6.93
CA VAL A 151 -10.46 -24.25 7.48
C VAL A 151 -9.86 -23.16 8.36
N GLU A 152 -10.00 -23.31 9.68
CA GLU A 152 -9.33 -22.42 10.64
C GLU A 152 -7.80 -22.51 10.46
N SER A 153 -7.11 -21.36 10.54
CA SER A 153 -5.65 -21.34 10.44
C SER A 153 -5.01 -22.01 11.67
N ASP A 154 -4.01 -22.87 11.48
CA ASP A 154 -3.22 -23.43 12.59
C ASP A 154 -2.60 -22.35 13.51
N GLN A 155 -2.43 -21.11 13.02
CA GLN A 155 -1.98 -19.95 13.81
C GLN A 155 -2.99 -19.48 14.86
N ALA A 156 -4.27 -19.90 14.80
CA ALA A 156 -5.29 -19.53 15.77
C ALA A 156 -5.24 -20.36 17.07
N LYS A 157 -4.51 -21.50 17.08
CA LYS A 157 -4.47 -22.41 18.23
C LYS A 157 -3.48 -22.03 19.32
N THR A 158 -2.63 -21.03 19.09
CA THR A 158 -1.73 -20.50 20.12
C THR A 158 -2.24 -19.12 20.51
N GLU A 159 -3.30 -19.07 21.31
CA GLU A 159 -3.74 -17.82 21.94
C GLU A 159 -2.84 -17.53 23.16
N PRO A 160 -1.93 -16.55 23.11
CA PRO A 160 -1.40 -15.99 24.35
C PRO A 160 -2.53 -15.29 25.12
N ALA A 161 -2.47 -15.36 26.44
CA ALA A 161 -3.45 -14.77 27.34
C ALA A 161 -3.78 -13.31 26.97
N LEU A 162 -5.07 -12.98 27.01
CA LEU A 162 -5.65 -11.67 26.76
C LEU A 162 -5.23 -10.67 27.85
N THR A 163 -4.08 -10.02 27.72
CA THR A 163 -3.79 -8.83 28.54
C THR A 163 -3.13 -7.68 27.78
N ASP A 164 -2.31 -7.92 26.76
CA ASP A 164 -1.53 -6.85 26.09
C ASP A 164 -1.44 -6.96 24.57
N LEU A 165 -1.34 -5.81 23.89
CA LEU A 165 -1.00 -5.76 22.46
C LEU A 165 0.40 -6.37 22.23
N PRO A 166 0.62 -7.13 21.14
CA PRO A 166 1.95 -7.64 20.81
C PRO A 166 2.99 -6.51 20.77
N PRO A 167 4.29 -6.75 21.00
CA PRO A 167 5.30 -5.70 20.82
C PRO A 167 5.33 -5.19 19.37
N VAL A 168 5.66 -3.90 19.17
CA VAL A 168 5.99 -3.40 17.82
C VAL A 168 7.41 -3.85 17.52
N ILE A 169 7.59 -4.66 16.48
CA ILE A 169 8.92 -5.02 16.00
C ILE A 169 9.37 -3.93 15.01
N PRO A 170 10.59 -3.37 15.14
CA PRO A 170 11.11 -2.37 14.23
C PRO A 170 11.03 -2.82 12.77
N SER A 171 10.60 -1.92 11.90
CA SER A 171 10.36 -2.20 10.48
C SER A 171 11.62 -2.64 9.76
N LEU A 172 12.77 -2.05 10.11
CA LEU A 172 14.08 -2.49 9.64
C LEU A 172 14.36 -3.94 10.04
N GLN A 173 14.01 -4.35 11.27
CA GLN A 173 14.26 -5.72 11.74
C GLN A 173 13.39 -6.73 10.98
N ILE A 174 12.10 -6.43 10.78
CA ILE A 174 11.19 -7.28 10.00
C ILE A 174 11.70 -7.40 8.55
N ALA A 175 12.01 -6.28 7.90
CA ALA A 175 12.46 -6.29 6.51
C ALA A 175 13.81 -7.00 6.33
N ASN A 176 14.76 -6.82 7.26
CA ASN A 176 16.03 -7.54 7.27
C ASN A 176 15.84 -9.05 7.46
N HIS A 177 14.88 -9.47 8.29
CA HIS A 177 14.55 -10.88 8.45
C HIS A 177 13.99 -11.46 7.15
N ALA A 178 12.98 -10.80 6.57
CA ALA A 178 12.35 -11.22 5.32
C ALA A 178 13.37 -11.35 4.18
N LEU A 179 14.33 -10.41 4.09
CA LEU A 179 15.39 -10.48 3.07
C LEU A 179 16.32 -11.67 3.29
N ARG A 180 16.72 -11.94 4.54
CA ARG A 180 17.57 -13.10 4.87
C ARG A 180 16.88 -14.42 4.53
N GLU A 181 15.61 -14.57 4.92
CA GLU A 181 14.83 -15.77 4.61
C GLU A 181 14.67 -15.97 3.09
N ALA A 182 14.36 -14.90 2.36
CA ALA A 182 14.20 -14.97 0.92
C ALA A 182 15.50 -15.41 0.22
N ARG A 183 16.66 -14.89 0.66
CA ARG A 183 17.98 -15.28 0.15
C ARG A 183 18.34 -16.72 0.52
N GLN A 184 18.09 -17.14 1.76
CA GLN A 184 18.33 -18.52 2.21
C GLN A 184 17.48 -19.55 1.45
N ALA A 185 16.23 -19.19 1.17
CA ALA A 185 15.32 -20.02 0.38
C ALA A 185 15.56 -19.91 -1.14
N CYS A 186 16.57 -19.14 -1.58
CA CYS A 186 16.83 -18.84 -2.99
C CYS A 186 15.57 -18.34 -3.76
N ASN A 187 14.65 -17.66 -3.07
CA ASN A 187 13.40 -17.19 -3.65
C ASN A 187 13.56 -15.76 -4.16
N ARG A 188 13.93 -15.65 -5.45
CA ARG A 188 14.23 -14.36 -6.08
C ARG A 188 13.06 -13.38 -6.07
N SER A 189 11.83 -13.87 -6.16
CA SER A 189 10.62 -13.06 -6.11
C SER A 189 10.44 -12.41 -4.72
N ARG A 190 10.53 -13.21 -3.64
CA ARG A 190 10.46 -12.70 -2.27
C ARG A 190 11.62 -11.77 -1.96
N GLU A 191 12.80 -12.05 -2.50
CA GLU A 191 13.99 -11.22 -2.32
C GLU A 191 13.76 -9.81 -2.85
N VAL A 192 13.25 -9.65 -4.08
CA VAL A 192 12.92 -8.34 -4.64
C VAL A 192 11.94 -7.56 -3.74
N THR A 193 10.91 -8.23 -3.23
CA THR A 193 9.94 -7.59 -2.32
C THR A 193 10.61 -7.11 -1.04
N ALA A 194 11.44 -7.97 -0.44
CA ALA A 194 12.14 -7.67 0.81
C ALA A 194 13.20 -6.57 0.64
N LEU A 195 13.89 -6.50 -0.50
CA LEU A 195 14.80 -5.41 -0.84
C LEU A 195 14.07 -4.06 -0.86
N ILE A 196 12.92 -3.99 -1.53
CA ILE A 196 12.11 -2.76 -1.59
C ILE A 196 11.64 -2.38 -0.19
N ASP A 197 11.11 -3.32 0.57
CA ASP A 197 10.58 -3.05 1.91
C ASP A 197 11.68 -2.63 2.90
N LEU A 198 12.87 -3.21 2.80
CA LEU A 198 14.03 -2.80 3.58
C LEU A 198 14.49 -1.40 3.19
N ALA A 199 14.53 -1.09 1.89
CA ALA A 199 14.85 0.25 1.42
C ALA A 199 13.85 1.30 1.93
N VAL A 200 12.55 1.01 1.88
CA VAL A 200 11.52 1.91 2.43
C VAL A 200 11.69 2.11 3.94
N ALA A 201 12.04 1.06 4.68
CA ALA A 201 12.37 1.19 6.10
C ALA A 201 13.60 2.09 6.33
N TYR A 202 14.65 1.99 5.50
CA TYR A 202 15.78 2.92 5.53
C TYR A 202 15.37 4.37 5.18
N LEU A 203 14.50 4.57 4.18
CA LEU A 203 13.99 5.89 3.83
C LEU A 203 13.19 6.52 4.99
N HIS A 204 12.41 5.74 5.73
CA HIS A 204 11.73 6.22 6.94
C HIS A 204 12.72 6.64 8.03
N ASN A 205 13.84 5.92 8.16
CA ASN A 205 14.91 6.23 9.11
C ASN A 205 15.89 7.32 8.61
N ARG A 206 15.62 7.90 7.44
CA ARG A 206 16.41 8.96 6.79
C ARG A 206 17.76 8.53 6.22
N ASP A 207 17.96 7.23 6.08
CA ASP A 207 19.17 6.64 5.49
C ASP A 207 18.96 6.39 3.99
N ALA A 208 19.06 7.46 3.19
CA ALA A 208 18.77 7.39 1.77
C ALA A 208 19.82 6.65 0.93
N GLN A 209 21.08 6.61 1.38
CA GLN A 209 22.15 5.92 0.64
C GLN A 209 21.96 4.40 0.62
N PRO A 210 21.84 3.70 1.77
CA PRO A 210 21.54 2.26 1.79
C PRO A 210 20.26 1.93 1.02
N ALA A 211 19.23 2.77 1.15
CA ALA A 211 17.99 2.59 0.40
C ALA A 211 18.20 2.62 -1.11
N ALA A 212 18.95 3.58 -1.65
CA ALA A 212 19.20 3.69 -3.08
C ALA A 212 19.87 2.43 -3.64
N SER A 213 20.91 1.92 -2.98
CA SER A 213 21.60 0.69 -3.40
C SER A 213 20.69 -0.53 -3.41
N LEU A 214 19.85 -0.70 -2.38
CA LEU A 214 18.88 -1.80 -2.31
C LEU A 214 17.81 -1.70 -3.40
N LEU A 215 17.39 -0.48 -3.75
CA LEU A 215 16.39 -0.24 -4.78
C LEU A 215 16.94 -0.51 -6.18
N GLU A 216 18.20 -0.18 -6.45
CA GLU A 216 18.88 -0.54 -7.69
C GLU A 216 18.99 -2.07 -7.84
N GLU A 217 19.33 -2.78 -6.77
CA GLU A 217 19.33 -4.24 -6.74
C GLU A 217 17.92 -4.81 -7.00
N ALA A 218 16.89 -4.25 -6.36
CA ALA A 218 15.50 -4.66 -6.53
C ALA A 218 14.99 -4.42 -7.96
N ILE A 219 15.31 -3.28 -8.59
CA ILE A 219 14.94 -2.98 -9.98
C ILE A 219 15.54 -4.02 -10.92
N ASN A 220 16.83 -4.35 -10.76
CA ASN A 220 17.49 -5.36 -11.57
C ASN A 220 16.85 -6.75 -11.37
N GLY A 221 16.56 -7.12 -10.12
CA GLY A 221 15.85 -8.35 -9.82
C GLY A 221 14.44 -8.41 -10.43
N ALA A 222 13.67 -7.33 -10.32
CA ALA A 222 12.33 -7.23 -10.89
C ALA A 222 12.34 -7.35 -12.42
N ARG A 223 13.30 -6.71 -13.10
CA ARG A 223 13.50 -6.82 -14.55
C ARG A 223 13.80 -8.24 -15.00
N LEU A 224 14.68 -8.94 -14.30
CA LEU A 224 15.01 -10.34 -14.60
C LEU A 224 13.79 -11.26 -14.44
N LEU A 225 12.89 -10.94 -13.52
CA LEU A 225 11.63 -11.67 -13.31
C LEU A 225 10.52 -11.25 -14.28
N GLY A 226 10.72 -10.19 -15.09
CA GLY A 226 9.66 -9.58 -15.90
C GLY A 226 8.56 -8.92 -15.07
N ASP A 227 8.82 -8.65 -13.79
CA ASP A 227 7.86 -8.09 -12.84
C ASP A 227 7.86 -6.57 -12.88
N ARG A 228 6.99 -6.04 -13.75
CA ARG A 228 6.88 -4.61 -13.97
C ARG A 228 6.25 -3.85 -12.80
N SER A 229 5.43 -4.51 -11.96
CA SER A 229 4.80 -3.84 -10.83
C SER A 229 5.82 -3.53 -9.74
N ARG A 230 6.68 -4.50 -9.38
CA ARG A 230 7.78 -4.22 -8.44
C ARG A 230 8.88 -3.36 -9.02
N GLU A 231 9.14 -3.46 -10.32
CA GLU A 231 10.06 -2.52 -10.99
C GLU A 231 9.56 -1.08 -10.78
N LEU A 232 8.27 -0.82 -11.01
CA LEU A 232 7.67 0.49 -10.80
C LEU A 232 7.74 0.95 -9.34
N ASP A 233 7.36 0.10 -8.39
CA ASP A 233 7.44 0.41 -6.95
C ASP A 233 8.88 0.75 -6.53
N ALA A 234 9.86 -0.08 -6.90
CA ALA A 234 11.27 0.18 -6.62
C ALA A 234 11.76 1.49 -7.27
N THR A 235 11.34 1.76 -8.52
CA THR A 235 11.70 2.97 -9.27
C THR A 235 11.16 4.24 -8.61
N ILE A 236 9.90 4.22 -8.15
CA ILE A 236 9.29 5.37 -7.44
C ILE A 236 10.02 5.63 -6.11
N ASN A 237 10.35 4.58 -5.36
CA ASN A 237 11.11 4.71 -4.12
C ASN A 237 12.56 5.15 -4.37
N LEU A 238 13.18 4.77 -5.49
CA LEU A 238 14.53 5.21 -5.85
C LEU A 238 14.54 6.71 -6.15
N ALA A 239 13.51 7.21 -6.82
CA ALA A 239 13.34 8.65 -7.02
C ALA A 239 13.20 9.40 -5.69
N GLN A 240 12.47 8.83 -4.71
CA GLN A 240 12.42 9.39 -3.37
C GLN A 240 13.81 9.41 -2.71
N ALA A 241 14.57 8.31 -2.78
CA ALA A 241 15.94 8.27 -2.28
C ALA A 241 16.82 9.35 -2.94
N ALA A 242 16.73 9.52 -4.26
CA ALA A 242 17.45 10.56 -4.99
C ALA A 242 17.09 11.97 -4.50
N LEU A 243 15.80 12.25 -4.27
CA LEU A 243 15.36 13.53 -3.70
C LEU A 243 15.91 13.72 -2.28
N MET A 244 16.00 12.66 -1.45
CA MET A 244 16.54 12.73 -0.07
C MET A 244 18.03 13.02 -0.06
N LEU A 245 18.72 12.61 -1.12
CA LEU A 245 20.14 12.89 -1.37
C LEU A 245 20.38 14.25 -2.04
N GLY A 246 19.33 15.06 -2.23
CA GLY A 246 19.43 16.37 -2.88
C GLY A 246 19.70 16.30 -4.38
N ARG A 247 19.20 15.25 -5.07
CA ARG A 247 19.41 15.01 -6.51
C ARG A 247 18.09 15.10 -7.30
N PRO A 248 17.47 16.29 -7.39
CA PRO A 248 16.16 16.44 -8.04
C PRO A 248 16.17 16.14 -9.54
N GLU A 249 17.27 16.42 -10.25
CA GLU A 249 17.41 16.10 -11.68
C GLU A 249 17.38 14.59 -11.92
N GLN A 250 18.09 13.83 -11.07
CA GLN A 250 18.09 12.37 -11.11
C GLN A 250 16.68 11.82 -10.86
N ALA A 251 15.97 12.37 -9.87
CA ALA A 251 14.60 11.97 -9.59
C ALA A 251 13.64 12.23 -10.76
N ILE A 252 13.75 13.37 -11.45
CA ILE A 252 12.94 13.67 -12.65
C ILE A 252 13.22 12.65 -13.76
N ALA A 253 14.50 12.33 -14.01
CA ALA A 253 14.88 11.35 -15.02
C ALA A 253 14.33 9.95 -14.73
N ILE A 254 14.31 9.56 -13.45
CA ILE A 254 13.74 8.28 -12.99
C ILE A 254 12.21 8.27 -13.10
N LEU A 255 11.54 9.37 -12.71
CA LEU A 255 10.08 9.43 -12.60
C LEU A 255 9.36 9.57 -13.95
N GLY A 256 10.00 10.14 -14.97
CA GLY A 256 9.38 10.31 -16.30
C GLY A 256 8.86 8.99 -16.90
N PRO A 257 9.72 7.96 -17.06
CA PRO A 257 9.29 6.64 -17.52
C PRO A 257 8.30 5.95 -16.57
N ALA A 258 8.48 6.08 -15.25
CA ALA A 258 7.58 5.50 -14.26
C ALA A 258 6.15 6.07 -14.34
N LEU A 259 6.03 7.38 -14.61
CA LEU A 259 4.74 8.03 -14.83
C LEU A 259 4.05 7.54 -16.10
N GLY A 260 4.81 7.36 -17.20
CA GLY A 260 4.27 6.78 -18.44
C GLY A 260 3.74 5.36 -18.20
N TYR A 261 4.54 4.51 -17.57
CA TYR A 261 4.18 3.14 -17.30
C TYR A 261 2.98 3.01 -16.34
N SER A 262 2.92 3.79 -15.26
CA SER A 262 1.78 3.77 -14.34
C SER A 262 0.45 4.14 -15.03
N ARG A 263 0.48 5.10 -15.96
CA ARG A 263 -0.68 5.47 -16.79
C ARG A 263 -1.11 4.36 -17.73
N GLU A 264 -0.15 3.74 -18.44
CA GLU A 264 -0.42 2.62 -19.34
C GLU A 264 -1.00 1.41 -18.60
N ALA A 265 -0.50 1.15 -17.40
CA ALA A 265 -0.96 0.07 -16.53
C ALA A 265 -2.30 0.36 -15.83
N GLY A 266 -2.77 1.61 -15.84
CA GLY A 266 -3.93 2.03 -15.04
C GLY A 266 -3.69 2.00 -13.52
N ASP A 267 -2.42 2.03 -13.08
CA ASP A 267 -2.06 2.09 -11.67
C ASP A 267 -2.13 3.54 -11.16
N HIS A 268 -3.34 3.96 -10.80
CA HIS A 268 -3.60 5.31 -10.30
C HIS A 268 -2.90 5.62 -8.97
N TYR A 269 -2.55 4.62 -8.17
CA TYR A 269 -1.79 4.85 -6.93
C TYR A 269 -0.34 5.20 -7.25
N ALA A 270 0.29 4.40 -8.11
CA ALA A 270 1.65 4.68 -8.57
C ALA A 270 1.73 5.99 -9.35
N GLU A 271 0.73 6.29 -10.19
CA GLU A 271 0.64 7.57 -10.93
C GLU A 271 0.61 8.75 -9.96
N LYS A 272 -0.27 8.71 -8.94
CA LYS A 272 -0.38 9.75 -7.92
C LYS A 272 0.96 9.99 -7.20
N VAL A 273 1.62 8.93 -6.73
CA VAL A 273 2.89 9.04 -6.00
C VAL A 273 4.02 9.55 -6.91
N ALA A 274 4.07 9.11 -8.17
CA ALA A 274 5.04 9.60 -9.13
C ALA A 274 4.87 11.10 -9.40
N LEU A 275 3.63 11.57 -9.54
CA LEU A 275 3.31 12.99 -9.68
C LEU A 275 3.69 13.79 -8.43
N GLU A 276 3.40 13.28 -7.24
CA GLU A 276 3.82 13.91 -5.98
C GLU A 276 5.35 14.08 -5.92
N HIS A 277 6.10 13.02 -6.21
CA HIS A 277 7.57 13.07 -6.22
C HIS A 277 8.12 13.98 -7.33
N LEU A 278 7.47 14.05 -8.50
CA LEU A 278 7.81 15.04 -9.53
C LEU A 278 7.57 16.47 -9.02
N GLY A 279 6.49 16.69 -8.28
CA GLY A 279 6.21 17.96 -7.60
C GLY A 279 7.35 18.38 -6.69
N PHE A 280 7.79 17.48 -5.80
CA PHE A 280 8.95 17.74 -4.93
C PHE A 280 10.25 17.96 -5.72
N ALA A 281 10.47 17.21 -6.79
CA ALA A 281 11.65 17.38 -7.63
C ALA A 281 11.71 18.75 -8.29
N GLN A 282 10.58 19.23 -8.82
CA GLN A 282 10.51 20.59 -9.40
C GLN A 282 10.66 21.67 -8.33
N GLN A 283 10.09 21.48 -7.14
CA GLN A 283 10.31 22.39 -6.01
C GLN A 283 11.79 22.44 -5.60
N GLY A 284 12.48 21.29 -5.59
CA GLY A 284 13.93 21.21 -5.33
C GLY A 284 14.77 22.00 -6.34
N ARG A 285 14.25 22.22 -7.55
CA ARG A 285 14.85 23.05 -8.62
C ARG A 285 14.41 24.52 -8.58
N GLY A 286 13.51 24.89 -7.66
CA GLY A 286 12.88 26.22 -7.61
C GLY A 286 11.79 26.45 -8.67
N ASP A 287 11.38 25.42 -9.43
CA ASP A 287 10.28 25.54 -10.39
C ASP A 287 8.94 25.26 -9.70
N HIS A 288 8.49 26.23 -8.91
CA HIS A 288 7.26 26.13 -8.12
C HIS A 288 5.99 26.06 -8.99
N ALA A 289 6.03 26.59 -10.21
CA ALA A 289 4.92 26.52 -11.15
C ALA A 289 4.70 25.09 -11.66
N ARG A 290 5.78 24.39 -12.06
CA ARG A 290 5.69 22.97 -12.42
C ARG A 290 5.40 22.11 -11.21
N ALA A 291 5.95 22.43 -10.04
CA ALA A 291 5.64 21.69 -8.81
C ALA A 291 4.13 21.70 -8.53
N LEU A 292 3.52 22.89 -8.56
CA LEU A 292 2.08 23.06 -8.38
C LEU A 292 1.25 22.23 -9.37
N ASN A 293 1.61 22.24 -10.66
CA ASN A 293 0.90 21.46 -11.67
C ASN A 293 0.90 19.94 -11.34
N HIS A 294 2.05 19.40 -10.94
CA HIS A 294 2.12 17.99 -10.56
C HIS A 294 1.32 17.68 -9.28
N PHE A 295 1.38 18.56 -8.26
CA PHE A 295 0.58 18.42 -7.04
C PHE A 295 -0.93 18.47 -7.35
N GLU A 296 -1.38 19.34 -8.25
CA GLU A 296 -2.79 19.42 -8.64
C GLU A 296 -3.27 18.17 -9.40
N GLN A 297 -2.43 17.59 -10.26
CA GLN A 297 -2.72 16.31 -10.92
C GLN A 297 -2.80 15.17 -9.90
N ALA A 298 -1.84 15.07 -8.98
CA ALA A 298 -1.87 14.08 -7.90
C ALA A 298 -3.10 14.26 -7.00
N LEU A 299 -3.48 15.51 -6.70
CA LEU A 299 -4.65 15.85 -5.89
C LEU A 299 -5.95 15.37 -6.54
N ALA A 300 -6.08 15.56 -7.85
CA ALA A 300 -7.23 15.07 -8.61
C ALA A 300 -7.36 13.54 -8.52
N ILE A 301 -6.23 12.82 -8.60
CA ILE A 301 -6.20 11.36 -8.45
C ILE A 301 -6.53 10.95 -7.01
N ALA A 302 -5.93 11.60 -6.00
CA ALA A 302 -6.22 11.31 -4.59
C ALA A 302 -7.72 11.44 -4.27
N ARG A 303 -8.36 12.51 -4.77
CA ARG A 303 -9.83 12.70 -4.70
C ARG A 303 -10.61 11.63 -5.45
N GLY A 304 -10.09 11.18 -6.60
CA GLY A 304 -10.66 10.08 -7.38
C GLY A 304 -10.66 8.76 -6.62
N LEU A 305 -9.58 8.50 -5.87
CA LEU A 305 -9.37 7.29 -5.09
C LEU A 305 -10.03 7.33 -3.70
N GLY A 306 -10.52 8.50 -3.26
CA GLY A 306 -11.01 8.69 -1.88
C GLY A 306 -9.89 8.66 -0.83
N ASP A 307 -8.64 8.92 -1.24
CA ASP A 307 -7.47 8.95 -0.37
C ASP A 307 -7.38 10.30 0.35
N ALA A 308 -8.27 10.51 1.32
CA ALA A 308 -8.45 11.78 2.01
C ALA A 308 -7.20 12.25 2.78
N GLN A 309 -6.33 11.31 3.19
CA GLN A 309 -5.08 11.63 3.86
C GLN A 309 -4.08 12.25 2.88
N HIS A 310 -3.85 11.62 1.72
CA HIS A 310 -2.99 12.23 0.70
C HIS A 310 -3.63 13.47 0.09
N GLU A 311 -4.96 13.55 0.01
CA GLU A 311 -5.66 14.77 -0.40
C GLU A 311 -5.25 15.96 0.48
N ALA A 312 -5.32 15.81 1.81
CA ALA A 312 -4.92 16.86 2.73
C ALA A 312 -3.43 17.26 2.57
N MET A 313 -2.55 16.27 2.41
CA MET A 313 -1.12 16.50 2.18
C MET A 313 -0.86 17.26 0.87
N LEU A 314 -1.49 16.86 -0.23
CA LEU A 314 -1.33 17.49 -1.54
C LEU A 314 -1.92 18.91 -1.58
N LEU A 315 -3.02 19.15 -0.87
CA LEU A 315 -3.54 20.50 -0.65
C LEU A 315 -2.52 21.37 0.07
N TRP A 316 -1.89 20.84 1.13
CA TRP A 316 -0.84 21.55 1.84
C TRP A 316 0.36 21.88 0.95
N TYR A 317 0.85 20.91 0.17
CA TYR A 317 1.96 21.12 -0.77
C TYR A 317 1.63 22.12 -1.89
N ALA A 318 0.39 22.09 -2.40
CA ALA A 318 -0.09 23.11 -3.33
C ALA A 318 -0.13 24.50 -2.67
N GLY A 319 -0.50 24.58 -1.39
CA GLY A 319 -0.45 25.81 -0.59
C GLY A 319 0.97 26.37 -0.48
N ILE A 320 1.96 25.52 -0.21
CA ILE A 320 3.38 25.89 -0.21
C ILE A 320 3.79 26.41 -1.58
N ALA A 321 3.48 25.69 -2.66
CA ALA A 321 3.82 26.11 -4.02
C ALA A 321 3.17 27.47 -4.38
N HIS A 322 1.95 27.74 -3.92
CA HIS A 322 1.33 29.05 -4.07
C HIS A 322 2.05 30.16 -3.31
N ALA A 323 2.52 29.89 -2.09
CA ALA A 323 3.27 30.87 -1.30
C ALA A 323 4.57 31.28 -2.03
N GLU A 324 5.31 30.29 -2.53
CA GLU A 324 6.56 30.50 -3.29
C GLU A 324 6.34 31.23 -4.62
N LEU A 325 5.15 31.10 -5.21
CA LEU A 325 4.73 31.85 -6.40
C LEU A 325 4.23 33.26 -6.09
N GLY A 326 4.34 33.73 -4.83
CA GLY A 326 3.85 35.04 -4.41
C GLY A 326 2.32 35.16 -4.41
N ARG A 327 1.60 34.06 -4.19
CA ARG A 327 0.13 33.98 -4.20
C ARG A 327 -0.41 33.66 -2.79
N PRO A 328 -0.27 34.57 -1.81
CA PRO A 328 -0.57 34.30 -0.41
C PRO A 328 -2.02 33.91 -0.16
N ASP A 329 -2.99 34.54 -0.85
CA ASP A 329 -4.42 34.21 -0.69
C ASP A 329 -4.71 32.76 -1.08
N ARG A 330 -4.09 32.28 -2.18
CA ARG A 330 -4.24 30.89 -2.63
C ARG A 330 -3.51 29.92 -1.71
N ALA A 331 -2.34 30.31 -1.19
CA ALA A 331 -1.61 29.52 -0.21
C ALA A 331 -2.46 29.29 1.05
N ILE A 332 -3.07 30.37 1.55
CA ILE A 332 -3.94 30.34 2.72
C ILE A 332 -5.16 29.45 2.46
N ALA A 333 -5.86 29.65 1.35
CA ALA A 333 -7.04 28.86 1.01
C ALA A 333 -6.74 27.36 0.93
N ARG A 334 -5.66 26.97 0.25
CA ARG A 334 -5.23 25.56 0.20
C ARG A 334 -4.85 24.99 1.57
N GLY A 335 -4.17 25.80 2.39
CA GLY A 335 -3.83 25.44 3.76
C GLY A 335 -5.07 25.22 4.65
N GLU A 336 -6.10 26.05 4.50
CA GLU A 336 -7.40 25.88 5.18
C GLU A 336 -8.08 24.59 4.75
N GLU A 337 -8.19 24.34 3.44
CA GLU A 337 -8.77 23.10 2.91
C GLU A 337 -8.07 21.86 3.50
N ALA A 338 -6.74 21.88 3.58
CA ALA A 338 -5.95 20.80 4.15
C ALA A 338 -6.23 20.59 5.65
N VAL A 339 -6.18 21.67 6.44
CA VAL A 339 -6.42 21.63 7.89
C VAL A 339 -7.84 21.15 8.20
N ASP A 340 -8.84 21.67 7.50
CA ASP A 340 -10.24 21.29 7.73
C ASP A 340 -10.49 19.83 7.35
N LEU A 341 -9.84 19.34 6.29
CA LEU A 341 -9.88 17.91 5.97
C LEU A 341 -9.23 17.07 7.07
N LEU A 342 -8.04 17.44 7.57
CA LEU A 342 -7.38 16.73 8.68
C LEU A 342 -8.26 16.71 9.94
N ARG A 343 -8.92 17.84 10.28
CA ARG A 343 -9.87 17.89 11.42
C ARG A 343 -11.04 16.94 11.23
N ARG A 344 -11.65 16.92 10.04
CA ARG A 344 -12.76 15.99 9.72
C ARG A 344 -12.34 14.53 9.80
N LEU A 345 -11.08 14.23 9.51
CA LEU A 345 -10.49 12.91 9.63
C LEU A 345 -10.03 12.57 11.07
N GLY A 346 -10.21 13.48 12.04
CA GLY A 346 -9.72 13.29 13.41
C GLY A 346 -8.20 13.17 13.51
N LYS A 347 -7.48 13.71 12.52
CA LYS A 347 -6.02 13.58 12.43
C LYS A 347 -5.35 14.55 13.40
N PRO A 348 -4.51 14.08 14.34
CA PRO A 348 -3.83 14.95 15.31
C PRO A 348 -2.84 15.93 14.68
N GLN A 349 -2.51 15.73 13.40
CA GLN A 349 -1.68 16.65 12.63
C GLN A 349 -2.42 17.95 12.26
N ALA A 350 -3.75 18.02 12.39
CA ALA A 350 -4.52 19.20 12.01
C ALA A 350 -4.08 20.47 12.76
N GLU A 351 -3.89 20.40 14.07
CA GLU A 351 -3.56 21.55 14.92
C GLU A 351 -2.17 22.14 14.60
N PRO A 352 -1.10 21.33 14.47
CA PRO A 352 0.19 21.82 13.98
C PRO A 352 0.10 22.56 12.63
N TYR A 353 -0.70 22.05 11.69
CA TYR A 353 -0.88 22.69 10.38
C TYR A 353 -1.66 24.00 10.52
N ALA A 354 -2.68 24.03 11.37
CA ALA A 354 -3.45 25.24 11.68
C ALA A 354 -2.59 26.33 12.32
N GLN A 355 -1.73 25.97 13.29
CA GLN A 355 -0.80 26.91 13.93
C GLN A 355 0.18 27.49 12.92
N HIS A 356 0.73 26.64 12.04
CA HIS A 356 1.64 27.09 10.99
C HIS A 356 0.95 28.05 10.01
N LEU A 357 -0.27 27.72 9.60
CA LEU A 357 -1.09 28.58 8.74
C LEU A 357 -1.40 29.93 9.39
N ALA A 358 -1.67 29.95 10.71
CA ALA A 358 -1.86 31.19 11.46
C ALA A 358 -0.57 32.03 11.56
N GLY A 359 0.59 31.39 11.72
CA GLY A 359 1.90 32.04 11.65
C GLY A 359 2.13 32.68 10.27
N TYR A 360 1.81 31.97 9.19
CA TYR A 360 1.90 32.49 7.83
C TYR A 360 1.01 33.73 7.62
N ARG A 361 -0.24 33.72 8.10
CA ARG A 361 -1.17 34.87 7.98
C ARG A 361 -0.71 36.13 8.71
N SER A 362 -0.08 35.97 9.86
CA SER A 362 0.30 37.09 10.73
C SER A 362 1.61 37.76 10.32
N GLY A 363 2.28 37.28 9.26
CA GLY A 363 3.59 37.79 8.86
C GLY A 363 4.72 37.49 9.86
N ASN A 364 4.39 36.87 11.00
CA ASN A 364 5.33 36.41 12.00
C ASN A 364 5.95 35.09 11.53
N ALA A 365 6.99 35.19 10.69
CA ALA A 365 7.97 34.12 10.54
C ALA A 365 8.81 34.03 11.84
N SER A 366 8.22 33.57 12.94
CA SER A 366 8.98 33.31 14.17
C SER A 366 9.88 32.08 13.96
N THR A 367 11.17 32.27 14.21
CA THR A 367 12.17 31.24 14.46
C THR A 367 11.66 30.21 15.47
N ALA A 368 11.82 28.93 15.15
CA ALA A 368 11.51 27.82 16.06
C ALA A 368 12.78 27.31 16.75
N PRO A 369 12.68 26.71 17.96
CA PRO A 369 13.81 26.48 18.86
C PRO A 369 14.72 25.34 18.40
N ALA A 370 15.96 25.38 18.89
CA ALA A 370 17.00 24.39 18.69
C ALA A 370 16.64 23.00 19.25
N LEU A 371 17.26 22.01 18.62
CA LEU A 371 17.26 20.58 18.93
C LEU A 371 17.61 20.29 20.40
N SER A 372 16.89 19.36 21.03
CA SER A 372 17.39 18.60 22.17
C SER A 372 17.35 17.11 21.85
N GLU A 373 18.52 16.47 21.98
CA GLU A 373 18.76 15.04 21.92
C GLU A 373 18.09 14.29 23.08
N GLY A 374 17.75 13.02 22.85
CA GLY A 374 17.52 12.03 23.89
C GLY A 374 16.09 11.53 24.04
N GLY A 375 15.91 10.22 23.95
CA GLY A 375 14.70 9.51 24.38
C GLY A 375 14.34 8.34 23.48
N ASP A 376 14.75 7.13 23.86
CA ASP A 376 14.45 5.85 23.22
C ASP A 376 12.94 5.64 23.02
N PHE A 377 12.46 5.77 21.78
CA PHE A 377 11.23 5.11 21.29
C PHE A 377 11.19 5.18 19.75
N ASP A 378 11.28 4.01 19.10
CA ASP A 378 11.47 3.84 17.65
C ASP A 378 10.18 4.12 16.86
N ALA A 379 10.00 5.38 16.45
CA ALA A 379 8.81 5.90 15.75
C ALA A 379 9.00 5.97 14.21
N SER A 380 9.39 4.87 13.58
CA SER A 380 9.57 4.74 12.11
C SER A 380 8.27 4.63 11.30
N VAL A 381 7.23 5.37 11.69
CA VAL A 381 5.87 5.24 11.12
C VAL A 381 5.34 6.61 10.68
N ILE A 382 5.40 6.82 9.36
CA ILE A 382 4.80 7.93 8.58
C ILE A 382 5.56 9.26 8.67
N SER A 383 6.53 9.44 7.77
CA SER A 383 6.36 10.27 6.57
C SER A 383 7.70 10.25 5.83
N THR A 384 7.64 10.02 4.53
CA THR A 384 8.70 10.41 3.61
C THR A 384 9.03 11.88 3.91
N ASN A 385 10.22 12.18 4.43
CA ASN A 385 10.70 13.55 4.35
C ASN A 385 12.03 13.64 3.64
N LEU A 386 12.03 14.61 2.74
CA LEU A 386 13.10 14.99 1.86
C LEU A 386 13.76 16.25 2.43
N ARG A 387 15.06 16.20 2.69
CA ARG A 387 15.91 17.39 2.87
C ARG A 387 16.82 17.49 1.64
N PRO A 388 16.61 18.43 0.71
CA PRO A 388 17.69 18.84 -0.19
C PRO A 388 18.76 19.56 0.65
N GLN A 389 20.03 19.17 0.50
CA GLN A 389 21.14 20.03 0.91
C GLN A 389 21.16 21.28 0.01
N ALA A 390 21.54 22.41 0.61
CA ALA A 390 21.37 23.75 0.06
C ALA A 390 22.27 24.05 -1.16
N PRO A 391 21.76 24.87 -2.09
CA PRO A 391 22.51 26.00 -2.61
C PRO A 391 22.06 27.28 -1.89
N THR A 392 23.03 28.18 -1.74
CA THR A 392 22.87 29.58 -1.32
C THR A 392 22.32 30.39 -2.49
N THR A 393 21.33 31.25 -2.25
CA THR A 393 21.18 32.62 -2.81
C THR A 393 19.80 33.20 -2.46
N ALA A 394 19.75 34.53 -2.40
CA ALA A 394 18.87 35.34 -1.58
C ALA A 394 17.46 35.59 -2.18
N GLY A 395 16.46 35.53 -1.30
CA GLY A 395 15.03 35.82 -1.47
C GLY A 395 14.33 35.55 -0.12
N PRO A 396 13.12 36.05 0.18
CA PRO A 396 12.47 35.80 1.46
C PRO A 396 12.14 34.30 1.57
N GLY A 397 13.08 33.55 2.14
CA GLY A 397 13.04 32.11 2.29
C GLY A 397 11.97 31.71 3.30
N LEU A 398 10.72 31.72 2.85
CA LEU A 398 9.57 31.16 3.54
C LEU A 398 9.51 29.68 3.19
N LEU A 399 9.75 28.82 4.18
CA LEU A 399 9.54 27.35 4.15
C LEU A 399 10.73 26.49 3.71
N ARG A 400 11.87 26.64 4.38
CA ARG A 400 12.80 25.52 4.58
C ARG A 400 12.34 24.64 5.76
N MET A 401 11.70 23.54 5.40
CA MET A 401 11.83 22.19 5.96
C MET A 401 11.00 21.66 7.13
N ALA A 402 10.21 20.64 6.74
CA ALA A 402 10.04 19.30 7.30
C ALA A 402 9.99 19.14 8.83
N LEU A 403 8.75 18.88 9.28
CA LEU A 403 8.38 18.54 10.63
C LEU A 403 9.13 17.27 11.11
N THR A 404 9.68 17.40 12.31
CA THR A 404 10.56 16.46 13.00
C THR A 404 9.81 15.30 13.65
N ALA A 405 10.50 14.16 13.76
CA ALA A 405 10.09 12.94 14.48
C ALA A 405 9.59 13.17 15.93
N THR A 406 9.89 14.34 16.52
CA THR A 406 9.36 14.79 17.81
C THR A 406 7.84 14.97 17.85
N LYS A 407 7.17 15.16 16.70
CA LYS A 407 5.71 15.37 16.64
C LYS A 407 4.88 14.09 16.54
N ALA A 408 5.41 12.99 16.00
CA ALA A 408 4.75 11.69 16.12
C ALA A 408 4.73 11.23 17.59
N ALA A 409 5.82 11.46 18.31
CA ALA A 409 5.90 11.29 19.75
C ALA A 409 4.92 12.22 20.51
N ALA A 410 4.80 13.50 20.10
CA ALA A 410 3.83 14.43 20.70
C ALA A 410 2.36 14.08 20.37
N ALA A 411 2.08 13.52 19.19
CA ALA A 411 0.74 13.06 18.80
C ALA A 411 0.36 11.75 19.51
N PHE A 412 1.33 10.84 19.74
CA PHE A 412 1.15 9.67 20.61
C PHE A 412 0.89 10.12 22.05
N ALA A 413 1.65 11.10 22.55
CA ALA A 413 1.40 11.72 23.86
C ALA A 413 0.03 12.43 23.94
N GLY A 414 -0.40 13.12 22.87
CA GLY A 414 -1.70 13.79 22.77
C GLY A 414 -2.90 12.85 22.65
N SER A 415 -2.68 11.63 22.13
CA SER A 415 -3.65 10.53 22.20
C SER A 415 -3.73 9.88 23.59
N GLY A 416 -2.83 10.24 24.50
CA GLY A 416 -2.63 9.57 25.79
C GLY A 416 -2.06 8.17 25.64
N PHE A 417 -1.23 7.92 24.61
CA PHE A 417 -0.70 6.59 24.27
C PHE A 417 -1.80 5.56 23.94
N LYS A 418 -3.03 6.02 23.66
CA LYS A 418 -4.18 5.14 23.45
C LYS A 418 -4.02 4.36 22.16
N THR A 419 -4.02 3.05 22.31
CA THR A 419 -4.10 2.10 21.21
C THR A 419 -5.54 1.61 21.08
N VAL A 420 -5.90 1.07 19.92
CA VAL A 420 -7.18 0.38 19.76
C VAL A 420 -7.20 -0.92 20.59
N PRO A 421 -8.37 -1.38 21.04
CA PRO A 421 -8.53 -2.70 21.66
C PRO A 421 -7.92 -3.83 20.82
N LEU A 422 -7.45 -4.88 21.49
CA LEU A 422 -6.74 -6.01 20.86
C LEU A 422 -7.58 -6.67 19.76
N GLU A 423 -8.90 -6.78 19.96
CA GLU A 423 -9.82 -7.31 18.95
C GLU A 423 -9.87 -6.46 17.68
N ILE A 424 -9.87 -5.12 17.81
CA ILE A 424 -9.86 -4.20 16.68
C ILE A 424 -8.51 -4.28 15.95
N TYR A 425 -7.40 -4.30 16.68
CA TYR A 425 -6.07 -4.47 16.10
C TYR A 425 -5.96 -5.77 15.30
N ARG A 426 -6.42 -6.90 15.87
CA ARG A 426 -6.43 -8.21 15.20
C ARG A 426 -7.30 -8.18 13.95
N ALA A 427 -8.51 -7.59 14.02
CA ALA A 427 -9.39 -7.46 12.86
C ALA A 427 -8.78 -6.62 11.73
N ARG A 428 -8.12 -5.51 12.06
CA ARG A 428 -7.41 -4.65 11.09
C ARG A 428 -6.25 -5.41 10.44
N LEU A 429 -5.44 -6.14 11.21
CA LEU A 429 -4.37 -6.98 10.66
C LEU A 429 -4.89 -8.13 9.81
N ALA A 430 -5.93 -8.84 10.24
CA ALA A 430 -6.58 -9.88 9.44
C ALA A 430 -7.13 -9.33 8.11
N THR A 431 -7.46 -8.03 8.07
CA THR A 431 -7.86 -7.34 6.82
C THR A 431 -6.64 -6.95 5.96
N CYS A 432 -5.54 -6.53 6.57
CA CYS A 432 -4.32 -6.09 5.88
C CYS A 432 -3.46 -7.24 5.36
N THR A 433 -3.21 -8.29 6.14
CA THR A 433 -2.34 -9.40 5.76
C THR A 433 -2.71 -10.03 4.40
N PRO A 434 -3.99 -10.26 4.07
CA PRO A 434 -4.34 -10.79 2.76
C PRO A 434 -4.57 -9.72 1.68
N CYS A 435 -4.35 -8.44 1.98
CA CYS A 435 -4.49 -7.35 1.02
C CYS A 435 -3.49 -7.51 -0.12
N ASP A 436 -3.97 -7.39 -1.36
CA ASP A 436 -3.20 -7.26 -2.61
C ASP A 436 -2.21 -6.08 -2.63
N MET A 437 -2.45 -5.08 -1.78
CA MET A 437 -1.52 -3.96 -1.59
C MET A 437 -0.51 -4.23 -0.47
N PHE A 438 -0.62 -5.32 0.29
CA PHE A 438 0.28 -5.62 1.39
C PHE A 438 1.42 -6.53 0.92
N THR A 439 2.66 -6.07 1.12
CA THR A 439 3.88 -6.74 0.66
C THR A 439 4.38 -7.82 1.62
N GLY A 440 3.81 -7.91 2.81
CA GLY A 440 4.32 -8.70 3.93
C GLY A 440 4.92 -7.82 5.04
N VAL A 441 5.40 -6.61 4.71
CA VAL A 441 5.92 -5.64 5.68
C VAL A 441 5.10 -4.35 5.69
N ARG A 442 4.71 -3.84 4.51
CA ARG A 442 4.00 -2.56 4.37
C ARG A 442 2.84 -2.63 3.38
N CYS A 443 2.00 -1.61 3.39
CA CYS A 443 1.00 -1.38 2.36
C CYS A 443 1.57 -0.49 1.24
N ARG A 444 1.47 -0.90 -0.03
CA ARG A 444 1.90 -0.11 -1.21
C ARG A 444 1.11 1.18 -1.42
N VAL A 445 -0.11 1.28 -0.88
CA VAL A 445 -0.95 2.49 -1.03
C VAL A 445 -0.53 3.61 -0.08
N CYS A 446 -0.32 3.29 1.20
CA CYS A 446 0.00 4.30 2.21
C CYS A 446 1.45 4.27 2.69
N GLY A 447 2.27 3.34 2.19
CA GLY A 447 3.65 3.12 2.64
C GLY A 447 3.78 2.66 4.09
N CYS A 448 2.67 2.57 4.84
CA CYS A 448 2.68 2.34 6.28
C CYS A 448 3.01 0.88 6.60
N ILE A 449 3.78 0.68 7.67
CA ILE A 449 3.91 -0.63 8.31
C ILE A 449 2.58 -0.92 9.00
N SER A 450 1.87 -1.91 8.45
CA SER A 450 0.46 -2.14 8.78
C SER A 450 0.24 -2.44 10.26
N ALA A 451 1.22 -3.08 10.92
CA ALA A 451 1.17 -3.37 12.35
C ALA A 451 1.20 -2.12 13.24
N ALA A 452 1.91 -1.07 12.86
CA ALA A 452 1.91 0.16 13.64
C ALA A 452 0.65 0.98 13.37
N LYS A 453 0.29 1.16 12.09
CA LYS A 453 -0.91 1.89 11.69
C LYS A 453 -2.20 1.27 12.26
N ALA A 454 -2.29 -0.06 12.32
CA ALA A 454 -3.47 -0.75 12.85
C ALA A 454 -3.73 -0.47 14.34
N ARG A 455 -2.70 -0.07 15.11
CA ARG A 455 -2.84 0.24 16.56
C ARG A 455 -3.39 1.63 16.82
N LEU A 456 -3.25 2.54 15.87
CA LEU A 456 -3.62 3.94 16.06
C LEU A 456 -5.14 4.11 15.85
N PRO A 457 -5.87 4.71 16.80
CA PRO A 457 -7.32 4.84 16.73
C PRO A 457 -7.78 5.81 15.64
N HIS A 458 -6.96 6.80 15.28
CA HIS A 458 -7.24 7.83 14.26
C HIS A 458 -6.71 7.47 12.87
N GLU A 459 -6.21 6.24 12.69
CA GLU A 459 -5.75 5.76 11.39
C GLU A 459 -6.83 4.96 10.70
N ASP A 460 -6.87 5.07 9.37
CA ASP A 460 -7.88 4.45 8.51
C ASP A 460 -7.19 3.79 7.32
N CYS A 461 -7.83 2.79 6.72
CA CYS A 461 -7.38 2.28 5.43
C CYS A 461 -7.69 3.29 4.32
N PRO A 462 -6.69 3.82 3.58
CA PRO A 462 -6.95 4.72 2.45
C PRO A 462 -7.64 4.03 1.26
N ALA A 463 -7.62 2.69 1.23
CA ALA A 463 -8.39 1.88 0.29
C ALA A 463 -9.78 1.48 0.84
N GLY A 464 -10.21 2.06 1.97
CA GLY A 464 -11.54 1.83 2.58
C GLY A 464 -11.79 0.41 3.10
N LYS A 465 -10.73 -0.36 3.41
CA LYS A 465 -10.88 -1.77 3.83
C LYS A 465 -11.28 -1.93 5.30
N TRP A 466 -10.92 -0.97 6.12
CA TRP A 466 -11.35 -0.87 7.51
C TRP A 466 -11.42 0.63 7.87
N PRO A 467 -12.35 0.99 8.75
CA PRO A 467 -12.87 2.34 8.82
C PRO A 467 -12.07 3.30 9.69
N SER A 468 -12.42 4.58 9.47
CA SER A 468 -12.54 5.70 10.42
C SER A 468 -13.32 5.31 11.67
#